data_AF-A0AA42VQJ3-F1
#
_entry.id   AF-A0AA42VQJ3-F1
#
_cell.length_a   1.000
_cell.length_b   1.000
_cell.length_c   1.000
_cell.angle_alpha   90.00
_cell.angle_beta   90.00
_cell.angle_gamma   90.00
#
_symmetry.space_group_name_H-M   'P 1'
#
loop_
_entity.id
_entity.type
_entity.pdbx_description
1 polymer ?
#
loop_
_entity_poly.entity_id
_entity_poly.type
_entity_poly.pdbx_seq_one_letter_code
_entity_poly.pdbx_strand_id
1 'polypeptide(L)'
;MSEQTPHHCGSVAVIGRPNVGKSTLTNALVGAKVSIVSNRPQTTRHRLLGIATYPEGQLVLVDTPGLHKVQKRAMNRVMNRAARGSLEGVDAGLLVIEAGRWDEEDSLAFNVLRDAGIPVVLVVNKIDRLKEKGALLPFLQQVTEGRDFAAVHPISAQKRNGLEALVRDVLKLLPEAPPMFGEDEITDRSQRFLAGELVREQLMRQLGEELPYATTVEIERFTEDGNLLRIGAVIWVEREGQKAIVIGKGGTRLKEIGAKSRLQMERLFGAKVFLETWVRVREGWSDDEAALKAFGYE
;
A
#
# COMPACT_ATOMS: atom_id res chain seq x y z
N MET A 1 -7.77 4.21 41.57
CA MET A 1 -8.27 3.47 40.40
C MET A 1 -7.67 4.15 39.20
N SER A 2 -6.69 3.54 38.53
CA SER A 2 -6.19 4.09 37.27
C SER A 2 -7.32 3.99 36.27
N GLU A 3 -7.84 5.11 35.78
CA GLU A 3 -8.71 5.13 34.60
C GLU A 3 -7.95 4.40 33.49
N GLN A 4 -8.42 3.20 33.12
CA GLN A 4 -7.93 2.54 31.92
C GLN A 4 -8.42 3.42 30.78
N THR A 5 -7.49 4.12 30.12
CA THR A 5 -7.79 4.86 28.89
C THR A 5 -8.50 3.90 27.94
N PRO A 6 -9.70 4.24 27.42
CA PRO A 6 -10.42 3.35 26.53
C PRO A 6 -9.55 3.03 25.32
N HIS A 7 -9.41 1.74 25.03
CA HIS A 7 -8.63 1.26 23.90
C HIS A 7 -9.53 1.20 22.67
N HIS A 8 -9.12 1.88 21.59
CA HIS A 8 -9.90 1.95 20.36
C HIS A 8 -9.30 1.05 19.29
N CYS A 9 -10.10 0.20 18.66
CA CYS A 9 -9.61 -0.72 17.61
C CYS A 9 -10.62 -0.82 16.47
N GLY A 10 -10.15 -0.71 15.23
CA GLY A 10 -11.03 -0.74 14.07
C GLY A 10 -10.31 -0.75 12.73
N SER A 11 -11.09 -1.06 11.69
CA SER A 11 -10.64 -1.07 10.30
C SER A 11 -10.72 0.33 9.69
N VAL A 12 -9.62 0.77 9.07
CA VAL A 12 -9.52 2.10 8.47
C VAL A 12 -9.13 1.98 7.01
N ALA A 13 -10.01 2.38 6.09
CA ALA A 13 -9.70 2.35 4.67
C ALA A 13 -8.77 3.50 4.28
N VAL A 14 -7.68 3.20 3.56
CA VAL A 14 -6.80 4.23 2.99
C VAL A 14 -7.12 4.37 1.51
N ILE A 15 -7.76 5.48 1.14
CA ILE A 15 -8.27 5.73 -0.21
C ILE A 15 -7.70 7.03 -0.78
N GLY A 16 -7.56 7.08 -2.09
CA GLY A 16 -7.11 8.26 -2.82
C GLY A 16 -6.60 7.87 -4.19
N ARG A 17 -6.41 8.87 -5.05
CA ARG A 17 -5.87 8.65 -6.40
C ARG A 17 -4.46 8.04 -6.36
N PRO A 18 -3.95 7.48 -7.46
CA PRO A 18 -2.58 6.96 -7.51
C PRO A 18 -1.54 8.04 -7.15
N ASN A 19 -0.40 7.60 -6.60
CA ASN A 19 0.76 8.44 -6.31
C ASN A 19 0.57 9.60 -5.30
N VAL A 20 -0.57 9.72 -4.61
CA VAL A 20 -0.76 10.67 -3.49
C VAL A 20 0.02 10.30 -2.23
N GLY A 21 0.51 9.06 -2.14
CA GLY A 21 1.33 8.57 -1.04
C GLY A 21 0.60 7.71 -0.01
N LYS A 22 -0.47 7.00 -0.42
CA LYS A 22 -1.19 6.02 0.43
C LYS A 22 -0.25 5.02 1.10
N SER A 23 0.51 4.25 0.32
CA SER A 23 1.45 3.25 0.84
C SER A 23 2.56 3.88 1.70
N THR A 24 2.99 5.11 1.38
CA THR A 24 3.93 5.86 2.22
C THR A 24 3.32 6.20 3.57
N LEU A 25 2.05 6.63 3.60
CA LEU A 25 1.31 6.88 4.83
C LEU A 25 1.13 5.59 5.64
N THR A 26 0.66 4.51 5.01
CA THR A 26 0.50 3.20 5.67
C THR A 26 1.80 2.75 6.33
N ASN A 27 2.92 2.76 5.60
CA ASN A 27 4.23 2.39 6.16
C ASN A 27 4.71 3.36 7.26
N ALA A 28 4.31 4.63 7.19
CA ALA A 28 4.69 5.61 8.21
C ALA A 28 3.89 5.42 9.50
N LEU A 29 2.60 5.09 9.40
CA LEU A 29 1.72 4.78 10.53
C LEU A 29 2.14 3.46 11.19
N VAL A 30 2.32 2.40 10.42
CA VAL A 30 2.77 1.08 10.90
C VAL A 30 4.20 1.14 11.47
N GLY A 31 5.00 2.11 11.06
CA GLY A 31 6.41 2.24 11.46
C GLY A 31 7.36 1.33 10.68
N ALA A 32 6.84 0.29 10.02
CA ALA A 32 7.56 -0.66 9.18
C ALA A 32 7.08 -0.65 7.72
N LYS A 33 7.83 -1.32 6.84
CA LYS A 33 7.54 -1.38 5.42
C LYS A 33 6.66 -2.58 5.09
N VAL A 34 5.35 -2.39 5.12
CA VAL A 34 4.35 -3.43 4.87
C VAL A 34 3.67 -3.32 3.51
N SER A 35 3.59 -2.11 2.94
CA SER A 35 3.08 -1.87 1.59
C SER A 35 4.19 -1.38 0.67
N ILE A 36 4.16 -1.78 -0.61
CA ILE A 36 5.18 -1.37 -1.58
C ILE A 36 5.00 0.10 -1.99
N VAL A 37 6.11 0.79 -2.28
CA VAL A 37 6.08 2.20 -2.69
C VAL A 37 6.73 2.38 -4.06
N SER A 38 5.96 2.88 -5.03
CA SER A 38 6.43 3.29 -6.35
C SER A 38 5.80 4.62 -6.77
N ASN A 39 6.46 5.32 -7.70
CA ASN A 39 5.89 6.49 -8.39
C ASN A 39 4.96 6.10 -9.56
N ARG A 40 4.75 4.81 -9.76
CA ARG A 40 3.86 4.27 -10.80
C ARG A 40 2.46 4.04 -10.25
N PRO A 41 1.42 4.28 -11.05
CA PRO A 41 0.07 3.91 -10.66
C PRO A 41 -0.06 2.39 -10.45
N GLN A 42 -1.16 1.97 -9.82
CA GLN A 42 -1.50 0.54 -9.63
C GLN A 42 -0.45 -0.28 -8.86
N THR A 43 0.10 0.30 -7.78
CA THR A 43 1.07 -0.40 -6.95
C THR A 43 0.47 -1.53 -6.14
N THR A 44 -0.68 -1.31 -5.51
CA THR A 44 -1.33 -2.30 -4.64
C THR A 44 -2.29 -3.16 -5.48
N ARG A 45 -2.04 -4.48 -5.53
CA ARG A 45 -2.90 -5.45 -6.24
C ARG A 45 -3.67 -6.40 -5.33
N HIS A 46 -3.21 -6.56 -4.08
CA HIS A 46 -3.87 -7.37 -3.06
C HIS A 46 -4.32 -6.46 -1.92
N ARG A 47 -5.45 -6.76 -1.25
CA ARG A 47 -5.90 -6.05 -0.04
C ARG A 47 -4.86 -6.29 1.06
N LEU A 48 -3.99 -5.34 1.35
CA LEU A 48 -2.98 -5.49 2.38
C LEU A 48 -3.47 -4.82 3.67
N LEU A 49 -3.46 -5.56 4.78
CA LEU A 49 -3.69 -5.01 6.10
C LEU A 49 -2.36 -4.52 6.67
N GLY A 50 -2.25 -3.23 6.90
CA GLY A 50 -1.20 -2.65 7.74
C GLY A 50 -1.73 -2.49 9.15
N ILE A 51 -1.06 -3.07 10.13
CA ILE A 51 -1.48 -3.02 11.53
C ILE A 51 -0.59 -1.99 12.22
N ALA A 52 -1.19 -0.92 12.74
CA ALA A 52 -0.49 0.12 13.49
C ALA A 52 -1.02 0.15 14.93
N THR A 53 -0.24 -0.39 15.85
CA THR A 53 -0.55 -0.44 17.29
C THR A 53 0.06 0.76 18.00
N TYR A 54 -0.76 1.45 18.79
CA TYR A 54 -0.39 2.59 19.63
C TYR A 54 -0.89 2.34 21.06
N PRO A 55 -0.37 3.05 22.08
CA PRO A 55 -0.82 2.89 23.46
C PRO A 55 -2.34 3.09 23.66
N GLU A 56 -2.95 3.97 22.86
CA GLU A 56 -4.37 4.32 22.94
C GLU A 56 -5.27 3.48 22.03
N GLY A 57 -4.71 2.62 21.17
CA GLY A 57 -5.51 1.84 20.23
C GLY A 57 -4.75 1.21 19.06
N GLN A 58 -5.48 0.45 18.23
CA GLN A 58 -4.94 -0.25 17.07
C GLN A 58 -5.70 0.13 15.78
N LEU A 59 -4.96 0.59 14.78
CA LEU A 59 -5.48 0.87 13.44
C LEU A 59 -5.23 -0.33 12.53
N VAL A 60 -6.29 -0.94 12.01
CA VAL A 60 -6.20 -1.96 10.96
C VAL A 60 -6.39 -1.28 9.60
N LEU A 61 -5.27 -0.83 9.02
CA LEU A 61 -5.25 -0.07 7.78
C LEU A 61 -5.51 -0.98 6.59
N VAL A 62 -6.64 -0.78 5.93
CA VAL A 62 -7.02 -1.50 4.72
C VAL A 62 -6.56 -0.70 3.51
N ASP A 63 -5.48 -1.15 2.85
CA ASP A 63 -5.02 -0.53 1.60
C ASP A 63 -5.97 -0.96 0.46
N THR A 64 -6.73 0.00 -0.06
CA THR A 64 -7.59 -0.21 -1.23
C THR A 64 -6.82 0.15 -2.50
N PRO A 65 -6.90 -0.65 -3.57
CA PRO A 65 -6.32 -0.25 -4.85
C PRO A 65 -6.86 1.11 -5.28
N GLY A 66 -6.00 1.99 -5.81
CA GLY A 66 -6.39 3.37 -6.15
C GLY A 66 -7.58 3.43 -7.12
N LEU A 67 -8.57 4.27 -6.81
CA LEU A 67 -9.74 4.47 -7.67
C LEU A 67 -9.32 5.15 -8.98
N HIS A 68 -9.69 4.55 -10.11
CA HIS A 68 -9.37 5.05 -11.45
C HIS A 68 -10.67 5.28 -12.25
N LYS A 69 -10.71 6.38 -13.02
CA LYS A 69 -11.94 6.79 -13.73
C LYS A 69 -12.33 5.83 -14.86
N VAL A 70 -11.45 5.47 -15.81
CA VAL A 70 -11.83 4.61 -16.96
C VAL A 70 -10.59 4.02 -17.65
N GLN A 71 -10.44 2.68 -17.73
CA GLN A 71 -9.79 2.00 -18.88
C GLN A 71 -10.34 0.56 -19.06
N LYS A 72 -10.53 0.16 -20.32
CA LYS A 72 -11.39 -0.91 -20.89
C LYS A 72 -11.23 -2.38 -20.41
N ARG A 73 -10.36 -2.72 -19.44
CA ARG A 73 -10.02 -4.12 -19.09
C ARG A 73 -10.88 -4.69 -17.96
N ALA A 74 -11.18 -6.00 -18.02
CA ALA A 74 -12.03 -6.71 -17.04
C ALA A 74 -11.49 -6.62 -15.60
N MET A 75 -10.17 -6.68 -15.43
CA MET A 75 -9.46 -6.53 -14.14
C MET A 75 -9.81 -5.23 -13.39
N ASN A 76 -10.10 -4.13 -14.10
CA ASN A 76 -10.42 -2.85 -13.46
C ASN A 76 -11.83 -2.80 -12.88
N ARG A 77 -12.78 -3.54 -13.48
CA ARG A 77 -14.14 -3.69 -12.92
C ARG A 77 -14.11 -4.52 -11.65
N VAL A 78 -13.25 -5.52 -11.60
CA VAL A 78 -12.97 -6.30 -10.38
C VAL A 78 -12.35 -5.39 -9.31
N MET A 79 -11.37 -4.54 -9.63
CA MET A 79 -10.77 -3.60 -8.67
C MET A 79 -11.76 -2.55 -8.15
N ASN A 80 -12.61 -1.96 -8.99
CA ASN A 80 -13.62 -1.00 -8.53
C ASN A 80 -14.74 -1.67 -7.70
N ARG A 81 -15.07 -2.94 -8.00
CA ARG A 81 -16.00 -3.73 -7.18
C ARG A 81 -15.35 -4.13 -5.86
N ALA A 82 -14.07 -4.51 -5.86
CA ALA A 82 -13.28 -4.81 -4.68
C ALA A 82 -13.13 -3.56 -3.79
N ALA A 83 -12.94 -2.36 -4.36
CA ALA A 83 -12.88 -1.11 -3.60
C ALA A 83 -14.21 -0.77 -2.90
N ARG A 84 -15.35 -1.06 -3.54
CA ARG A 84 -16.68 -0.90 -2.92
C ARG A 84 -16.97 -1.98 -1.87
N GLY A 85 -16.67 -3.25 -2.17
CA GLY A 85 -16.80 -4.34 -1.20
C GLY A 85 -15.82 -4.26 -0.04
N SER A 86 -14.67 -3.62 -0.21
CA SER A 86 -13.67 -3.43 0.85
C SER A 86 -14.07 -2.41 1.92
N LEU A 87 -15.14 -1.65 1.69
CA LEU A 87 -15.68 -0.68 2.65
C LEU A 87 -16.75 -1.28 3.57
N GLU A 88 -17.24 -2.49 3.29
CA GLU A 88 -18.10 -3.20 4.22
C GLU A 88 -17.29 -3.57 5.48
N GLY A 89 -17.78 -3.15 6.66
CA GLY A 89 -17.13 -3.39 7.94
C GLY A 89 -15.91 -2.49 8.22
N VAL A 90 -15.73 -1.40 7.46
CA VAL A 90 -14.74 -0.36 7.77
C VAL A 90 -15.35 0.69 8.70
N ASP A 91 -14.62 1.08 9.74
CA ASP A 91 -15.08 2.02 10.77
C ASP A 91 -14.81 3.49 10.37
N ALA A 92 -13.73 3.76 9.62
CA ALA A 92 -13.38 5.10 9.15
C ALA A 92 -12.59 5.09 7.82
N GLY A 93 -12.62 6.21 7.09
CA GLY A 93 -11.88 6.38 5.84
C GLY A 93 -10.83 7.50 5.90
N LEU A 94 -9.59 7.20 5.49
CA LEU A 94 -8.58 8.22 5.18
C LEU A 94 -8.63 8.56 3.70
N LEU A 95 -9.10 9.76 3.36
CA LEU A 95 -8.98 10.31 2.01
C LEU A 95 -7.62 11.00 1.86
N VAL A 96 -6.67 10.33 1.22
CA VAL A 96 -5.33 10.87 0.99
C VAL A 96 -5.28 11.62 -0.33
N ILE A 97 -4.98 12.92 -0.26
CA ILE A 97 -4.76 13.79 -1.43
C ILE A 97 -3.34 14.36 -1.41
N GLU A 98 -2.94 15.00 -2.52
CA GLU A 98 -1.68 15.74 -2.60
C GLU A 98 -1.91 17.23 -2.37
N ALA A 99 -1.09 17.85 -1.54
CA ALA A 99 -1.16 19.28 -1.27
C ALA A 99 -1.09 20.11 -2.56
N GLY A 100 -2.03 21.05 -2.72
CA GLY A 100 -2.11 21.93 -3.88
C GLY A 100 -2.78 21.32 -5.12
N ARG A 101 -3.35 20.12 -5.02
CA ARG A 101 -4.09 19.48 -6.11
C ARG A 101 -5.33 18.77 -5.61
N TRP A 102 -6.48 19.15 -6.18
CA TRP A 102 -7.75 18.45 -6.05
C TRP A 102 -8.34 18.26 -7.44
N ASP A 103 -8.67 17.03 -7.82
CA ASP A 103 -9.28 16.73 -9.11
C ASP A 103 -10.52 15.81 -9.01
N GLU A 104 -11.00 15.35 -10.16
CA GLU A 104 -12.17 14.49 -10.24
C GLU A 104 -11.95 13.11 -9.61
N GLU A 105 -10.72 12.58 -9.58
CA GLU A 105 -10.42 11.30 -8.93
C GLU A 105 -10.49 11.45 -7.41
N ASP A 106 -10.03 12.59 -6.87
CA ASP A 106 -10.17 12.93 -5.45
C ASP A 106 -11.67 13.08 -5.07
N SER A 107 -12.46 13.70 -5.97
CA SER A 107 -13.90 13.84 -5.80
C SER A 107 -14.64 12.50 -5.86
N LEU A 108 -14.24 11.60 -6.76
CA LEU A 108 -14.77 10.24 -6.83
C LEU A 108 -14.47 9.47 -5.55
N ALA A 109 -13.23 9.55 -5.06
CA ALA A 109 -12.80 8.89 -3.82
C ALA A 109 -13.57 9.39 -2.60
N PHE A 110 -13.78 10.70 -2.50
CA PHE A 110 -14.63 11.29 -1.46
C PHE A 110 -16.06 10.75 -1.53
N ASN A 111 -16.68 10.76 -2.71
CA ASN A 111 -18.05 10.28 -2.88
C ASN A 111 -18.18 8.79 -2.52
N VAL A 112 -17.21 7.95 -2.87
CA VAL A 112 -17.21 6.53 -2.50
C VAL A 112 -17.22 6.33 -0.98
N LEU A 113 -16.41 7.10 -0.24
CA LEU A 113 -16.38 7.03 1.22
C LEU A 113 -17.66 7.59 1.85
N ARG A 114 -18.16 8.72 1.33
CA ARG A 114 -19.41 9.34 1.78
C ARG A 114 -20.60 8.39 1.57
N ASP A 115 -20.71 7.78 0.39
CA ASP A 115 -21.80 6.88 0.05
C ASP A 115 -21.76 5.57 0.86
N ALA A 116 -20.60 5.22 1.42
CA ALA A 116 -20.45 4.11 2.37
C ALA A 116 -20.93 4.47 3.79
N GLY A 117 -21.22 5.74 4.08
CA GLY A 117 -21.76 6.18 5.37
C GLY A 117 -20.77 6.18 6.53
N ILE A 118 -19.46 6.14 6.24
CA ILE A 118 -18.39 6.10 7.24
C ILE A 118 -17.75 7.49 7.44
N PRO A 119 -17.24 7.82 8.64
CA PRO A 119 -16.55 9.08 8.87
C PRO A 119 -15.28 9.19 8.02
N VAL A 120 -15.10 10.34 7.37
CA VAL A 120 -13.97 10.59 6.45
C VAL A 120 -13.00 11.59 7.05
N VAL A 121 -11.74 11.19 7.18
CA VAL A 121 -10.63 12.06 7.55
C VAL A 121 -9.86 12.46 6.29
N LEU A 122 -9.78 13.76 6.04
CA LEU A 122 -9.01 14.29 4.92
C LEU A 122 -7.52 14.36 5.28
N VAL A 123 -6.69 13.66 4.54
CA VAL A 123 -5.23 13.65 4.71
C VAL A 123 -4.59 14.37 3.54
N VAL A 124 -4.13 15.60 3.77
CA VAL A 124 -3.46 16.43 2.76
C VAL A 124 -1.96 16.19 2.82
N ASN A 125 -1.48 15.25 2.02
CA ASN A 125 -0.10 14.75 2.07
C ASN A 125 0.87 15.59 1.21
N LYS A 126 2.17 15.37 1.42
CA LYS A 126 3.28 16.00 0.72
C LYS A 126 3.38 17.52 0.92
N ILE A 127 2.98 18.03 2.08
CA ILE A 127 3.12 19.46 2.41
C ILE A 127 4.58 19.95 2.35
N ASP A 128 5.55 19.04 2.49
CA ASP A 128 6.98 19.32 2.32
C ASP A 128 7.37 19.71 0.90
N ARG A 129 6.51 19.45 -0.09
CA ARG A 129 6.74 19.79 -1.51
C ARG A 129 6.08 21.10 -1.93
N LEU A 130 5.27 21.72 -1.07
CA LEU A 130 4.70 23.04 -1.37
C LEU A 130 5.81 24.08 -1.38
N LYS A 131 5.97 24.76 -2.52
CA LYS A 131 6.93 25.88 -2.67
C LYS A 131 6.53 27.07 -1.80
N GLU A 132 5.24 27.37 -1.78
CA GLU A 132 4.66 28.49 -1.03
C GLU A 132 3.83 27.98 0.13
N LYS A 133 4.37 28.06 1.36
CA LYS A 133 3.66 27.58 2.56
C LYS A 133 2.33 28.32 2.80
N GLY A 134 2.25 29.59 2.40
CA GLY A 134 1.03 30.41 2.52
C GLY A 134 -0.14 29.90 1.67
N ALA A 135 0.12 29.12 0.62
CA ALA A 135 -0.92 28.55 -0.24
C ALA A 135 -1.69 27.39 0.42
N LEU A 136 -1.20 26.85 1.53
CA LEU A 136 -1.83 25.70 2.19
C LEU A 136 -3.21 26.06 2.78
N LEU A 137 -3.33 27.17 3.51
CA LEU A 137 -4.61 27.54 4.15
C LEU A 137 -5.73 27.81 3.12
N PRO A 138 -5.52 28.60 2.05
CA PRO A 138 -6.53 28.74 0.99
C PRO A 138 -6.91 27.41 0.33
N PHE A 139 -5.92 26.53 0.09
CA PHE A 139 -6.18 25.22 -0.49
C PHE A 139 -7.04 24.35 0.45
N LEU A 140 -6.74 24.34 1.75
CA LEU A 140 -7.54 23.62 2.75
C LEU A 140 -8.99 24.10 2.74
N GLN A 141 -9.22 25.41 2.74
CA GLN A 141 -10.56 25.99 2.67
C GLN A 141 -11.31 25.52 1.42
N GLN A 142 -10.67 25.59 0.25
CA GLN A 142 -11.23 25.15 -1.03
C GLN A 142 -11.63 23.66 -1.03
N VAL A 143 -10.78 22.78 -0.48
CA VAL A 143 -11.07 21.34 -0.48
C VAL A 143 -12.07 20.92 0.59
N THR A 144 -12.24 21.71 1.65
CA THR A 144 -13.27 21.45 2.67
C THR A 144 -14.61 22.08 2.34
N GLU A 145 -14.66 23.06 1.45
CA GLU A 145 -15.90 23.76 1.09
C GLU A 145 -16.95 22.79 0.52
N GLY A 146 -18.11 22.74 1.19
CA GLY A 146 -19.22 21.87 0.81
C GLY A 146 -18.96 20.37 1.01
N ARG A 147 -17.95 19.98 1.78
CA ARG A 147 -17.60 18.57 2.07
C ARG A 147 -17.48 18.35 3.57
N ASP A 148 -18.24 17.39 4.08
CA ASP A 148 -18.17 17.01 5.49
C ASP A 148 -17.00 16.05 5.73
N PHE A 149 -16.02 16.51 6.51
CA PHE A 149 -14.89 15.72 6.98
C PHE A 149 -14.92 15.67 8.51
N ALA A 150 -14.67 14.49 9.07
CA ALA A 150 -14.54 14.30 10.53
C ALA A 150 -13.29 15.01 11.09
N ALA A 151 -12.21 15.05 10.31
CA ALA A 151 -10.99 15.78 10.61
C ALA A 151 -10.19 16.09 9.34
N VAL A 152 -9.28 17.07 9.40
CA VAL A 152 -8.41 17.48 8.28
C VAL A 152 -6.97 17.59 8.77
N HIS A 153 -6.08 16.79 8.18
CA HIS A 153 -4.67 16.73 8.59
C HIS A 153 -3.73 17.02 7.41
N PRO A 154 -3.09 18.20 7.38
CA PRO A 154 -1.93 18.44 6.53
C PRO A 154 -0.71 17.69 7.07
N ILE A 155 -0.13 16.78 6.28
CA ILE A 155 0.98 15.91 6.71
C ILE A 155 2.09 15.82 5.67
N SER A 156 3.25 15.34 6.13
CA SER A 156 4.24 14.72 5.25
C SER A 156 4.48 13.28 5.72
N ALA A 157 3.87 12.32 5.03
CA ALA A 157 4.09 10.90 5.32
C ALA A 157 5.58 10.52 5.16
N GLN A 158 6.26 11.09 4.16
CA GLN A 158 7.68 10.84 3.91
C GLN A 158 8.57 11.37 5.03
N LYS A 159 8.23 12.52 5.63
CA LYS A 159 8.99 13.12 6.74
C LYS A 159 8.44 12.75 8.11
N ARG A 160 7.40 11.90 8.18
CA ARG A 160 6.66 11.54 9.39
C ARG A 160 6.17 12.75 10.19
N ASN A 161 5.78 13.82 9.49
CA ASN A 161 5.27 15.05 10.10
C ASN A 161 3.74 15.05 10.12
N GLY A 162 3.13 15.37 11.27
CA GLY A 162 1.68 15.49 11.45
C GLY A 162 0.96 14.17 11.72
N LEU A 163 1.69 13.06 11.86
CA LEU A 163 1.09 11.73 12.03
C LEU A 163 0.47 11.52 13.40
N GLU A 164 1.05 12.04 14.47
CA GLU A 164 0.51 11.87 15.83
C GLU A 164 -0.89 12.48 15.96
N ALA A 165 -1.10 13.70 15.43
CA ALA A 165 -2.41 14.33 15.43
C ALA A 165 -3.41 13.54 14.60
N LEU A 166 -3.00 13.05 13.42
CA LEU A 166 -3.82 12.19 12.57
C LEU A 166 -4.26 10.91 13.30
N VAL A 167 -3.32 10.19 13.93
CA VAL A 167 -3.61 8.95 14.66
C VAL A 167 -4.60 9.20 15.78
N ARG A 168 -4.37 10.24 16.61
CA ARG A 168 -5.27 10.57 17.72
C ARG A 168 -6.70 10.83 17.28
N ASP A 169 -6.90 11.57 16.19
CA ASP A 169 -8.25 11.91 15.74
C ASP A 169 -8.91 10.73 15.01
N VAL A 170 -8.14 9.88 14.33
CA VAL A 170 -8.67 8.64 13.73
C VAL A 170 -9.10 7.65 14.81
N LEU A 171 -8.31 7.45 15.88
CA LEU A 171 -8.65 6.54 16.97
C LEU A 171 -9.99 6.88 17.63
N LYS A 172 -10.30 8.18 17.80
CA LYS A 172 -11.59 8.64 18.35
C LYS A 172 -12.80 8.28 17.50
N LEU A 173 -12.60 7.95 16.21
CA LEU A 173 -13.66 7.52 15.31
C LEU A 173 -13.91 6.02 15.35
N LEU A 174 -13.01 5.26 15.98
CA LEU A 174 -13.09 3.80 16.05
C LEU A 174 -13.85 3.36 17.30
N PRO A 175 -14.50 2.19 17.26
CA PRO A 175 -15.17 1.66 18.44
C PRO A 175 -14.18 1.39 19.56
N GLU A 176 -14.65 1.53 20.80
CA GLU A 176 -13.93 1.01 21.97
C GLU A 176 -13.94 -0.52 21.89
N ALA A 177 -12.76 -1.10 21.68
CA ALA A 177 -12.60 -2.52 21.41
C ALA A 177 -11.16 -2.96 21.75
N PRO A 178 -10.97 -4.22 22.22
CA PRO A 178 -9.64 -4.76 22.42
C PRO A 178 -8.85 -4.82 21.10
N PRO A 179 -7.51 -4.90 21.15
CA PRO A 179 -6.69 -5.13 19.96
C PRO A 179 -7.17 -6.36 19.17
N MET A 180 -7.22 -6.24 17.84
CA MET A 180 -7.55 -7.35 16.94
C MET A 180 -6.35 -8.27 16.69
N PHE A 181 -5.14 -7.70 16.72
CA PHE A 181 -3.87 -8.37 16.47
C PHE A 181 -2.89 -8.13 17.61
N GLY A 182 -1.85 -8.97 17.71
CA GLY A 182 -0.78 -8.81 18.69
C GLY A 182 -0.02 -7.48 18.55
N GLU A 183 0.61 -7.03 19.63
CA GLU A 183 1.28 -5.71 19.68
C GLU A 183 2.42 -5.56 18.66
N ASP A 184 3.14 -6.65 18.37
CA ASP A 184 4.25 -6.70 17.41
C ASP A 184 3.80 -7.03 15.97
N GLU A 185 2.52 -7.33 15.75
CA GLU A 185 2.01 -7.64 14.42
C GLU A 185 1.88 -6.36 13.60
N ILE A 186 2.58 -6.31 12.47
CA ILE A 186 2.57 -5.16 11.55
C ILE A 186 1.71 -5.41 10.31
N THR A 187 1.37 -6.67 10.02
CA THR A 187 0.53 -7.09 8.88
C THR A 187 0.02 -8.51 9.09
N ASP A 188 -1.10 -8.86 8.45
CA ASP A 188 -1.67 -10.21 8.41
C ASP A 188 -0.97 -11.12 7.37
N ARG A 189 0.03 -10.59 6.65
CA ARG A 189 0.72 -11.27 5.56
C ARG A 189 1.98 -11.99 6.00
N SER A 190 2.18 -13.19 5.45
CA SER A 190 3.41 -13.97 5.69
C SER A 190 4.67 -13.27 5.19
N GLN A 191 5.81 -13.54 5.82
CA GLN A 191 7.12 -13.07 5.33
C GLN A 191 7.40 -13.51 3.87
N ARG A 192 6.89 -14.68 3.47
CA ARG A 192 6.94 -15.16 2.08
C ARG A 192 6.25 -14.17 1.14
N PHE A 193 5.04 -13.73 1.48
CA PHE A 193 4.32 -12.75 0.68
C PHE A 193 5.08 -11.41 0.61
N LEU A 194 5.54 -10.90 1.76
CA LEU A 194 6.32 -9.66 1.83
C LEU A 194 7.60 -9.73 0.98
N ALA A 195 8.26 -10.88 0.94
CA ALA A 195 9.44 -11.08 0.11
C ALA A 195 9.10 -10.93 -1.40
N GLY A 196 7.99 -11.51 -1.86
CA GLY A 196 7.50 -11.34 -3.23
C GLY A 196 7.23 -9.88 -3.57
N GLU A 197 6.56 -9.17 -2.66
CA GLU A 197 6.24 -7.75 -2.80
C GLU A 197 7.48 -6.85 -2.86
N LEU A 198 8.52 -7.15 -2.07
CA LEU A 198 9.78 -6.40 -2.11
C LEU A 198 10.51 -6.56 -3.46
N VAL A 199 10.48 -7.77 -4.03
CA VAL A 199 11.01 -8.00 -5.40
C VAL A 199 10.17 -7.24 -6.42
N ARG A 200 8.84 -7.31 -6.30
CA ARG A 200 7.91 -6.62 -7.21
C ARG A 200 8.11 -5.11 -7.19
N GLU A 201 8.34 -4.52 -6.02
CA GLU A 201 8.67 -3.10 -5.90
C GLU A 201 9.92 -2.74 -6.74
N GLN A 202 10.95 -3.57 -6.69
CA GLN A 202 12.16 -3.33 -7.48
C GLN A 202 11.91 -3.47 -8.98
N LEU A 203 11.07 -4.41 -9.41
CA LEU A 203 10.63 -4.51 -10.81
C LEU A 203 9.93 -3.21 -11.25
N MET A 204 9.02 -2.70 -10.43
CA MET A 204 8.25 -1.48 -10.75
C MET A 204 9.11 -0.23 -10.80
N ARG A 205 10.20 -0.18 -10.02
CA ARG A 205 11.13 0.95 -10.02
C ARG A 205 12.11 0.93 -11.18
N GLN A 206 12.51 -0.26 -11.64
CA GLN A 206 13.65 -0.41 -12.55
C GLN A 206 13.25 -0.72 -13.99
N LEU A 207 12.10 -1.35 -14.24
CA LEU A 207 11.65 -1.71 -15.59
C LEU A 207 10.96 -0.54 -16.31
N GLY A 208 10.80 -0.56 -17.64
CA GLY A 208 10.07 0.49 -18.41
C GLY A 208 8.56 0.50 -18.12
N GLU A 209 7.81 1.47 -18.63
CA GLU A 209 6.44 1.79 -18.16
C GLU A 209 5.47 0.59 -18.13
N GLU A 210 5.33 -0.15 -19.22
CA GLU A 210 4.34 -1.23 -19.34
C GLU A 210 4.76 -2.55 -18.66
N LEU A 211 6.07 -2.78 -18.53
CA LEU A 211 6.60 -4.12 -18.23
C LEU A 211 6.24 -4.64 -16.83
N PRO A 212 6.30 -3.85 -15.74
CA PRO A 212 5.90 -4.35 -14.41
C PRO A 212 4.45 -4.80 -14.34
N TYR A 213 3.59 -4.28 -15.22
CA TYR A 213 2.19 -4.68 -15.22
C TYR A 213 2.01 -6.10 -15.76
N ALA A 214 2.90 -6.54 -16.65
CA ALA A 214 2.95 -7.89 -17.21
C ALA A 214 3.85 -8.87 -16.43
N THR A 215 4.27 -8.52 -15.21
CA THR A 215 5.05 -9.40 -14.34
C THR A 215 4.34 -9.73 -13.03
N THR A 216 4.57 -10.93 -12.52
CA THR A 216 4.25 -11.32 -11.14
C THR A 216 5.45 -12.02 -10.50
N VAL A 217 5.50 -12.04 -9.16
CA VAL A 217 6.57 -12.67 -8.39
C VAL A 217 5.99 -13.78 -7.54
N GLU A 218 6.57 -14.97 -7.67
CA GLU A 218 6.24 -16.13 -6.86
C GLU A 218 7.47 -16.51 -6.00
N ILE A 219 7.24 -16.85 -4.74
CA ILE A 219 8.30 -17.36 -3.86
C ILE A 219 8.20 -18.88 -3.78
N GLU A 220 9.00 -19.58 -4.60
CA GLU A 220 9.04 -21.05 -4.66
C GLU A 220 9.76 -21.67 -3.45
N ARG A 221 10.67 -20.93 -2.82
CA ARG A 221 11.41 -21.40 -1.64
C ARG A 221 11.50 -20.32 -0.57
N PHE A 222 11.20 -20.69 0.66
CA PHE A 222 11.44 -19.86 1.84
C PHE A 222 11.76 -20.79 3.00
N THR A 223 13.04 -20.86 3.38
CA THR A 223 13.52 -21.74 4.46
C THR A 223 14.42 -20.97 5.40
N GLU A 224 14.30 -21.26 6.70
CA GLU A 224 15.11 -20.69 7.76
C GLU A 224 16.29 -21.62 8.08
N ASP A 225 17.50 -21.06 8.14
CA ASP A 225 18.76 -21.76 8.40
C ASP A 225 19.51 -20.96 9.48
N GLY A 226 19.10 -21.13 10.74
CA GLY A 226 19.54 -20.28 11.84
C GLY A 226 19.10 -18.82 11.63
N ASN A 227 20.04 -17.88 11.58
CA ASN A 227 19.77 -16.46 11.29
C ASN A 227 19.80 -16.12 9.78
N LEU A 228 19.80 -17.14 8.91
CA LEU A 228 19.81 -16.97 7.46
C LEU A 228 18.48 -17.42 6.86
N LEU A 229 17.79 -16.50 6.19
CA LEU A 229 16.64 -16.79 5.35
C LEU A 229 17.11 -17.10 3.93
N ARG A 230 16.81 -18.31 3.44
CA ARG A 230 17.08 -18.71 2.05
C ARG A 230 15.79 -18.60 1.25
N ILE A 231 15.75 -17.62 0.35
CA ILE A 231 14.57 -17.26 -0.43
C ILE A 231 14.84 -17.50 -1.90
N GLY A 232 13.94 -18.22 -2.56
CA GLY A 232 13.92 -18.42 -4.00
C GLY A 232 12.72 -17.74 -4.62
N ALA A 233 12.95 -16.75 -5.48
CA ALA A 233 11.91 -15.95 -6.12
C ALA A 233 11.91 -16.13 -7.65
N VAL A 234 10.76 -16.47 -8.22
CA VAL A 234 10.55 -16.53 -9.66
C VAL A 234 9.76 -15.31 -10.11
N ILE A 235 10.33 -14.58 -11.07
CA ILE A 235 9.68 -13.48 -11.77
C ILE A 235 9.07 -14.05 -13.04
N TRP A 236 7.75 -14.11 -13.07
CA TRP A 236 6.99 -14.56 -14.24
C TRP A 236 6.76 -13.40 -15.19
N VAL A 237 6.96 -13.65 -16.47
CA VAL A 237 6.65 -12.72 -17.56
C VAL A 237 5.83 -13.44 -18.64
N GLU A 238 5.16 -12.71 -19.51
CA GLU A 238 4.32 -13.28 -20.56
C GLU A 238 5.08 -13.64 -21.84
N ARG A 239 6.23 -13.01 -22.12
CA ARG A 239 6.96 -13.18 -23.41
C ARG A 239 8.47 -13.24 -23.23
N GLU A 240 9.18 -13.96 -24.09
CA GLU A 240 10.65 -14.04 -24.04
C GLU A 240 11.34 -12.67 -24.18
N GLY A 241 10.79 -11.76 -24.99
CA GLY A 241 11.30 -10.38 -25.08
C GLY A 241 11.25 -9.62 -23.74
N GLN A 242 10.21 -9.88 -22.93
CA GLN A 242 10.07 -9.31 -21.59
C GLN A 242 11.13 -9.88 -20.64
N LYS A 243 11.37 -11.20 -20.71
CA LYS A 243 12.40 -11.89 -19.92
C LYS A 243 13.78 -11.31 -20.18
N ALA A 244 14.13 -11.06 -21.44
CA ALA A 244 15.39 -10.41 -21.80
C ALA A 244 15.53 -9.01 -21.17
N ILE A 245 14.45 -8.23 -21.12
CA ILE A 245 14.46 -6.89 -20.51
C ILE A 245 14.65 -6.98 -18.99
N VAL A 246 13.96 -7.91 -18.31
CA VAL A 246 14.10 -8.11 -16.86
C VAL A 246 15.53 -8.55 -16.49
N ILE A 247 16.10 -9.47 -17.27
CA ILE A 247 17.48 -9.94 -17.08
C ILE A 247 18.47 -8.80 -17.32
N GLY A 248 18.28 -8.03 -18.38
CA GLY A 248 19.18 -6.95 -18.80
C GLY A 248 20.50 -7.47 -19.38
N LYS A 249 21.31 -6.57 -19.94
CA LYS A 249 22.59 -6.92 -20.58
C LYS A 249 23.51 -7.63 -19.58
N GLY A 250 23.88 -8.87 -19.87
CA GLY A 250 24.74 -9.68 -19.00
C GLY A 250 24.16 -9.98 -17.61
N GLY A 251 22.82 -9.95 -17.44
CA GLY A 251 22.18 -10.20 -16.15
C GLY A 251 22.27 -9.05 -15.14
N THR A 252 22.80 -7.89 -15.56
CA THR A 252 23.05 -6.73 -14.68
C THR A 252 21.80 -6.24 -13.97
N ARG A 253 20.66 -6.21 -14.68
CA ARG A 253 19.40 -5.71 -14.12
C ARG A 253 18.78 -6.67 -13.11
N LEU A 254 18.73 -7.96 -13.43
CA LEU A 254 18.24 -8.97 -12.48
C LEU A 254 19.09 -9.01 -11.20
N LYS A 255 20.40 -8.85 -11.35
CA LYS A 255 21.34 -8.75 -10.22
C LYS A 255 21.05 -7.52 -9.35
N GLU A 256 20.77 -6.37 -9.96
CA GLU A 256 20.42 -5.14 -9.23
C GLU A 256 19.06 -5.26 -8.51
N ILE A 257 18.05 -5.83 -9.17
CA ILE A 257 16.74 -6.15 -8.57
C ILE A 257 16.93 -7.05 -7.35
N GLY A 258 17.65 -8.17 -7.51
CA GLY A 258 17.92 -9.11 -6.41
C GLY A 258 18.68 -8.44 -5.25
N ALA A 259 19.74 -7.68 -5.55
CA ALA A 259 20.54 -7.02 -4.52
C ALA A 259 19.73 -5.99 -3.70
N LYS A 260 18.93 -5.14 -4.36
CA LYS A 260 18.09 -4.15 -3.66
C LYS A 260 16.96 -4.79 -2.87
N SER A 261 16.34 -5.85 -3.41
CA SER A 261 15.28 -6.59 -2.73
C SER A 261 15.82 -7.26 -1.47
N ARG A 262 16.97 -7.95 -1.58
CA ARG A 262 17.65 -8.60 -0.46
C ARG A 262 17.96 -7.62 0.67
N LEU A 263 18.52 -6.45 0.37
CA LEU A 263 18.81 -5.41 1.37
C LEU A 263 17.55 -4.89 2.08
N GLN A 264 16.41 -4.82 1.38
CA GLN A 264 15.14 -4.44 1.98
C GLN A 264 14.59 -5.56 2.88
N MET A 265 14.71 -6.83 2.45
CA MET A 265 14.32 -8.00 3.24
C MET A 265 15.13 -8.11 4.53
N GLU A 266 16.45 -7.92 4.48
CA GLU A 266 17.30 -7.98 5.69
C GLU A 266 16.88 -6.94 6.74
N ARG A 267 16.50 -5.74 6.31
CA ARG A 267 16.01 -4.69 7.21
C ARG A 267 14.63 -5.01 7.78
N LEU A 268 13.73 -5.56 6.95
CA LEU A 268 12.36 -5.85 7.36
C LEU A 268 12.26 -7.07 8.27
N PHE A 269 13.02 -8.13 7.97
CA PHE A 269 12.97 -9.40 8.70
C PHE A 269 13.96 -9.48 9.86
N GLY A 270 14.90 -8.52 9.96
CA GLY A 270 15.92 -8.53 11.02
C GLY A 270 16.93 -9.69 10.93
N ALA A 271 16.97 -10.41 9.80
CA ALA A 271 17.80 -11.59 9.57
C ALA A 271 18.68 -11.43 8.33
N LYS A 272 19.71 -12.26 8.19
CA LYS A 272 20.47 -12.33 6.92
C LYS A 272 19.63 -13.00 5.85
N VAL A 273 19.75 -12.53 4.61
CA VAL A 273 18.95 -13.06 3.50
C VAL A 273 19.86 -13.50 2.36
N PHE A 274 19.71 -14.76 1.95
CA PHE A 274 20.21 -15.29 0.69
C PHE A 274 19.04 -15.38 -0.30
N LEU A 275 19.02 -14.45 -1.26
CA LEU A 275 17.96 -14.34 -2.26
C LEU A 275 18.47 -14.83 -3.62
N GLU A 276 17.85 -15.87 -4.16
CA GLU A 276 18.00 -16.30 -5.54
C GLU A 276 16.81 -15.84 -6.37
N THR A 277 17.07 -15.30 -7.56
CA THR A 277 16.03 -14.80 -8.47
C THR A 277 16.13 -15.48 -9.83
N TRP A 278 14.99 -15.93 -10.34
CA TRP A 278 14.87 -16.47 -11.70
C TRP A 278 13.83 -15.68 -12.49
N VAL A 279 13.96 -15.70 -13.82
CA VAL A 279 12.95 -15.13 -14.72
C VAL A 279 12.45 -16.25 -15.63
N ARG A 280 11.16 -16.53 -15.57
CA ARG A 280 10.50 -17.58 -16.37
C ARG A 280 9.35 -16.98 -17.19
N VAL A 281 9.09 -17.59 -18.35
CA VAL A 281 7.99 -17.19 -19.23
C VAL A 281 6.81 -18.12 -19.00
N ARG A 282 5.63 -17.53 -18.81
CA ARG A 282 4.35 -18.22 -18.84
C ARG A 282 3.41 -17.39 -19.69
N GLU A 283 3.09 -17.84 -20.89
CA GLU A 283 2.23 -17.07 -21.80
C GLU A 283 0.80 -16.99 -21.23
N GLY A 284 0.15 -15.84 -21.39
CA GLY A 284 -1.28 -15.66 -21.07
C GLY A 284 -1.65 -15.75 -19.58
N TRP A 285 -0.70 -15.76 -18.65
CA TRP A 285 -0.99 -15.95 -17.22
C TRP A 285 -1.90 -14.86 -16.62
N SER A 286 -1.87 -13.64 -17.17
CA SER A 286 -2.70 -12.53 -16.71
C SER A 286 -4.18 -12.66 -17.10
N ASP A 287 -4.49 -13.51 -18.08
CA ASP A 287 -5.84 -13.84 -18.55
C ASP A 287 -6.30 -15.25 -18.08
N ASP A 288 -5.44 -16.00 -17.36
CA ASP A 288 -5.71 -17.35 -16.84
C ASP A 288 -6.18 -17.27 -15.37
N GLU A 289 -7.47 -17.49 -15.12
CA GLU A 289 -8.06 -17.47 -13.78
C GLU A 289 -7.41 -18.47 -12.80
N ALA A 290 -6.96 -19.63 -13.27
CA ALA A 290 -6.28 -20.61 -12.43
C ALA A 290 -4.86 -20.14 -12.06
N ALA A 291 -4.17 -19.46 -12.98
CA ALA A 291 -2.90 -18.81 -12.70
C ALA A 291 -3.09 -17.64 -11.72
N LEU A 292 -4.09 -16.80 -11.93
CA LEU A 292 -4.40 -15.67 -11.05
C LEU A 292 -4.66 -16.14 -9.62
N LYS A 293 -5.46 -17.20 -9.44
CA LYS A 293 -5.71 -17.80 -8.13
C LYS A 293 -4.46 -18.39 -7.50
N ALA A 294 -3.61 -19.08 -8.28
CA ALA A 294 -2.33 -19.61 -7.80
C ALA A 294 -1.35 -18.51 -7.35
N PHE A 295 -1.43 -17.32 -7.96
CA PHE A 295 -0.63 -16.15 -7.59
C PHE A 295 -1.27 -15.28 -6.50
N GLY A 296 -2.37 -15.75 -5.87
CA GLY A 296 -3.02 -15.06 -4.75
C GLY A 296 -3.88 -13.86 -5.14
N TYR A 297 -4.30 -13.77 -6.41
CA TYR A 297 -5.35 -12.86 -6.84
C TYR A 297 -6.71 -13.53 -6.58
N GLU A 298 -7.44 -13.04 -5.57
CA GLU A 298 -8.83 -13.39 -5.26
C GLU A 298 -9.78 -12.23 -5.60
#